data_AF-A0A9D8HHU1-F1
#
_entry.id   AF-A0A9D8HHU1-F1
#
_cell.length_a   1.000
_cell.length_b   1.000
_cell.length_c   1.000
_cell.angle_alpha   90.00
_cell.angle_beta   90.00
_cell.angle_gamma   90.00
#
_symmetry.space_group_name_H-M   'P 1'
#
loop_
_entity.id
_entity.type
_entity.pdbx_description
1 polymer ?
#
loop_
_entity_poly.entity_id
_entity_poly.type
_entity_poly.pdbx_seq_one_letter_code
_entity_poly.pdbx_strand_id
1 'polypeptide(L)'
;MRIGKPIWVLSTALALVVVILGAVAWAGAPDAAPATRAGDADTLDGHHGAASSASAAQRANRYLWANANGKFNSAALPWSAMDNRYLGRDSKNRDWAGDTFWYVPASEMVFNWGSEALATIYYTHTGPVWVRRTSGTGVVTVVIPMQLPGLQSGEWIRIVDFRVYYRLDNAASYIDVTWMLKMDATTGGHITLVNDGTNRQSTTFDSYVLGCAAAGCSLSWPTGAFLTVVLDLKYGGSGDPHDIGIYGVLLRYSYD
;
A
#
# COMPACT_ATOMS: atom_id res chain seq x y z
N MET A 1 -27.12 65.64 -3.93
CA MET A 1 -25.68 65.38 -4.21
C MET A 1 -25.27 64.29 -3.21
N ARG A 2 -25.49 62.99 -3.44
CA ARG A 2 -24.91 61.98 -4.36
C ARG A 2 -23.37 61.79 -4.25
N ILE A 3 -23.01 60.51 -4.03
CA ILE A 3 -21.72 59.80 -4.21
C ILE A 3 -20.80 59.82 -2.96
N GLY A 4 -20.27 58.72 -2.40
CA GLY A 4 -20.26 57.29 -2.70
C GLY A 4 -19.34 56.56 -1.68
N LYS A 5 -19.58 55.26 -1.41
CA LYS A 5 -18.81 54.36 -0.51
C LYS A 5 -17.45 53.95 -1.14
N PRO A 6 -16.51 53.31 -0.39
CA PRO A 6 -16.50 51.84 -0.24
C PRO A 6 -16.16 51.38 1.20
N ILE A 7 -16.88 50.42 1.82
CA ILE A 7 -16.74 48.95 1.73
C ILE A 7 -15.33 48.45 2.10
N TRP A 8 -15.17 47.96 3.33
CA TRP A 8 -14.24 46.89 3.66
C TRP A 8 -14.98 45.80 4.43
N VAL A 9 -14.85 44.60 3.89
CA VAL A 9 -15.48 43.35 4.31
C VAL A 9 -14.59 42.71 5.37
N LEU A 10 -15.14 42.42 6.56
CA LEU A 10 -14.53 41.51 7.52
C LEU A 10 -15.47 40.32 7.69
N SER A 11 -15.21 39.31 6.87
CA SER A 11 -15.82 37.99 6.91
C SER A 11 -15.06 37.14 7.93
N THR A 12 -15.60 37.00 9.13
CA THR A 12 -15.22 35.92 10.06
C THR A 12 -16.14 34.73 9.79
N ALA A 13 -15.70 33.83 8.90
CA ALA A 13 -16.31 32.53 8.70
C ALA A 13 -15.49 31.48 9.45
N LEU A 14 -15.95 31.14 10.65
CA LEU A 14 -15.54 29.97 11.40
C LEU A 14 -16.17 28.74 10.73
N ALA A 15 -15.43 28.04 9.87
CA ALA A 15 -15.90 26.80 9.26
C ALA A 15 -15.62 25.62 10.19
N LEU A 16 -16.63 25.27 10.99
CA LEU A 16 -16.79 23.98 11.63
C LEU A 16 -16.96 22.91 10.52
N VAL A 17 -15.95 22.07 10.31
CA VAL A 17 -16.07 20.92 9.41
C VAL A 17 -16.87 19.83 10.13
N VAL A 18 -18.17 19.80 9.85
CA VAL A 18 -19.06 18.69 10.19
C VAL A 18 -18.82 17.58 9.18
N VAL A 19 -18.29 16.44 9.67
CA VAL A 19 -18.17 15.19 8.92
C VAL A 19 -19.58 14.64 8.69
N ILE A 20 -20.07 14.70 7.46
CA ILE A 20 -21.31 14.01 7.05
C ILE A 20 -20.91 12.74 6.31
N LEU A 21 -20.96 11.60 7.01
CA LEU A 21 -20.96 10.28 6.41
C LEU A 21 -22.39 9.95 5.95
N GLY A 22 -22.54 9.63 4.67
CA GLY A 22 -23.81 9.28 4.06
C GLY A 22 -24.34 7.93 4.55
N ALA A 23 -25.54 7.95 5.14
CA ALA A 23 -26.37 6.76 5.29
C ALA A 23 -27.32 6.69 4.07
N VAL A 24 -26.96 5.91 3.05
CA VAL A 24 -27.94 5.46 2.06
C VAL A 24 -28.68 4.29 2.68
N ALA A 25 -29.90 4.57 3.15
CA ALA A 25 -30.85 3.56 3.59
C ALA A 25 -31.26 2.70 2.38
N TRP A 26 -30.85 1.44 2.38
CA TRP A 26 -31.33 0.43 1.45
C TRP A 26 -32.73 -0.03 1.90
N ALA A 27 -33.76 0.44 1.20
CA ALA A 27 -35.12 -0.04 1.37
C ALA A 27 -35.26 -1.40 0.69
N GLY A 28 -35.65 -2.41 1.47
CA GLY A 28 -35.80 -3.78 1.02
C GLY A 28 -36.96 -4.00 0.04
N ALA A 29 -36.86 -5.09 -0.71
CA ALA A 29 -37.98 -5.77 -1.34
C ALA A 29 -37.95 -7.27 -0.93
N PRO A 30 -39.11 -7.88 -0.64
CA PRO A 30 -39.21 -9.19 0.01
C PRO A 30 -39.16 -10.39 -0.94
N ASP A 31 -38.67 -11.50 -0.38
CA ASP A 31 -38.96 -12.92 -0.62
C ASP A 31 -39.61 -13.37 -1.95
N ALA A 32 -38.85 -14.17 -2.70
CA ALA A 32 -39.39 -15.20 -3.59
C ALA A 32 -38.74 -16.55 -3.24
N ALA A 33 -39.59 -17.51 -2.87
CA ALA A 33 -39.28 -18.87 -2.43
C ALA A 33 -38.73 -19.77 -3.57
N PRO A 34 -38.16 -20.95 -3.25
CA PRO A 34 -37.25 -21.69 -4.13
C PRO A 34 -37.96 -22.62 -5.11
N ALA A 35 -37.47 -22.68 -6.35
CA ALA A 35 -37.82 -23.71 -7.31
C ALA A 35 -36.82 -24.87 -7.23
N THR A 36 -37.30 -26.02 -6.75
CA THR A 36 -36.67 -27.33 -6.86
C THR A 36 -36.49 -27.73 -8.32
N ARG A 37 -35.30 -28.18 -8.71
CA ARG A 37 -35.15 -29.06 -9.89
C ARG A 37 -34.18 -30.19 -9.58
N ALA A 38 -34.71 -31.39 -9.73
CA ALA A 38 -34.05 -32.68 -9.58
C ALA A 38 -33.21 -33.03 -10.83
N GLY A 39 -32.21 -33.89 -10.60
CA GLY A 39 -31.57 -34.74 -11.61
C GLY A 39 -30.44 -34.06 -12.37
N ASP A 40 -29.19 -34.44 -12.10
CA ASP A 40 -28.58 -35.54 -12.84
C ASP A 40 -27.32 -36.04 -12.12
N ALA A 41 -27.19 -37.37 -12.09
CA ALA A 41 -26.05 -38.08 -11.56
C ALA A 41 -24.88 -37.92 -12.54
N ASP A 42 -23.76 -37.40 -12.06
CA ASP A 42 -22.49 -37.50 -12.79
C ASP A 42 -21.48 -38.29 -11.97
N THR A 43 -20.77 -39.12 -12.72
CA THR A 43 -20.05 -40.31 -12.32
C THR A 43 -18.65 -39.87 -11.88
N LEU A 44 -18.38 -39.86 -10.57
CA LEU A 44 -17.04 -39.63 -10.03
C LEU A 44 -16.24 -40.93 -10.09
N ASP A 45 -15.65 -41.20 -11.25
CA ASP A 45 -14.53 -42.12 -11.39
C ASP A 45 -13.20 -41.35 -11.36
N GLY A 46 -12.22 -41.97 -10.71
CA GLY A 46 -11.13 -41.28 -10.05
C GLY A 46 -9.92 -40.96 -10.93
N HIS A 47 -9.24 -39.87 -10.56
CA HIS A 47 -7.81 -39.70 -10.78
C HIS A 47 -7.21 -38.92 -9.59
N HIS A 48 -6.87 -39.65 -8.53
CA HIS A 48 -5.88 -39.18 -7.56
C HIS A 48 -4.49 -39.32 -8.17
N GLY A 49 -3.86 -38.21 -8.54
CA GLY A 49 -2.45 -38.19 -8.91
C GLY A 49 -2.04 -36.88 -9.57
N ALA A 50 -1.45 -35.97 -8.78
CA ALA A 50 -0.54 -34.86 -9.15
C ALA A 50 -0.75 -33.53 -8.39
N ALA A 51 -1.50 -33.50 -7.29
CA ALA A 51 -1.66 -32.29 -6.47
C ALA A 51 -0.65 -32.24 -5.30
N SER A 52 0.63 -31.97 -5.56
CA SER A 52 1.54 -31.50 -4.50
C SER A 52 2.75 -30.64 -4.94
N SER A 53 2.99 -30.43 -6.23
CA SER A 53 4.07 -29.54 -6.71
C SER A 53 3.59 -28.36 -7.56
N ALA A 54 2.39 -28.44 -8.15
CA ALA A 54 1.83 -27.35 -8.96
C ALA A 54 1.32 -26.17 -8.12
N SER A 55 0.86 -26.40 -6.89
CA SER A 55 0.30 -25.34 -6.03
C SER A 55 1.38 -24.44 -5.40
N ALA A 56 2.59 -24.95 -5.19
CA ALA A 56 3.75 -24.15 -4.76
C ALA A 56 4.28 -23.28 -5.91
N ALA A 57 4.31 -23.83 -7.13
CA ALA A 57 4.72 -23.10 -8.33
C ALA A 57 3.68 -22.06 -8.78
N GLN A 58 2.38 -22.29 -8.56
CA GLN A 58 1.32 -21.32 -8.90
C GLN A 58 1.19 -20.19 -7.87
N ARG A 59 1.60 -20.38 -6.61
CA ARG A 59 1.60 -19.31 -5.59
C ARG A 59 2.78 -18.34 -5.75
N ALA A 60 3.84 -18.72 -6.43
CA ALA A 60 5.01 -17.87 -6.69
C ALA A 60 4.90 -16.99 -7.96
N ASN A 61 3.83 -17.12 -8.76
CA ASN A 61 3.88 -16.76 -10.19
C ASN A 61 2.84 -15.72 -10.65
N ARG A 62 2.44 -14.77 -9.79
CA ARG A 62 1.54 -13.68 -10.21
C ARG A 62 2.25 -12.36 -10.54
N TYR A 63 3.57 -12.27 -10.35
CA TYR A 63 4.33 -11.02 -10.56
C TYR A 63 5.69 -11.22 -11.24
N LEU A 64 5.81 -12.18 -12.17
CA LEU A 64 7.00 -12.32 -13.02
C LEU A 64 6.68 -11.88 -14.45
N TRP A 65 6.93 -10.60 -14.76
CA TRP A 65 6.94 -10.12 -16.14
C TRP A 65 8.23 -10.58 -16.82
N ALA A 66 8.13 -11.64 -17.64
CA ALA A 66 9.18 -11.99 -18.59
C ALA A 66 9.16 -10.98 -19.75
N ASN A 67 10.33 -10.55 -20.22
CA ASN A 67 10.40 -9.85 -21.51
C ASN A 67 10.01 -10.81 -22.66
N ALA A 68 9.76 -10.26 -23.85
CA ALA A 68 9.33 -11.02 -25.04
C ALA A 68 10.28 -12.17 -25.48
N ASN A 69 11.46 -12.28 -24.87
CA ASN A 69 12.45 -13.31 -25.15
C ASN A 69 12.61 -14.36 -24.03
N GLY A 70 11.73 -14.37 -23.03
CA GLY A 70 11.73 -15.38 -21.96
C GLY A 70 13.00 -15.36 -21.09
N LYS A 71 13.79 -14.28 -21.14
CA LYS A 71 15.00 -14.11 -20.32
C LYS A 71 14.70 -13.17 -19.16
N PHE A 72 14.88 -13.67 -17.93
CA PHE A 72 14.87 -12.87 -16.72
C PHE A 72 15.93 -11.77 -16.83
N ASN A 73 15.50 -10.50 -16.90
CA ASN A 73 16.44 -9.39 -16.90
C ASN A 73 16.80 -9.03 -15.46
N SER A 74 17.75 -9.77 -14.87
CA SER A 74 18.28 -9.52 -13.52
C SER A 74 19.02 -8.18 -13.39
N ALA A 75 19.21 -7.45 -14.49
CA ALA A 75 19.85 -6.13 -14.52
C ALA A 75 18.87 -4.95 -14.44
N ALA A 76 17.55 -5.20 -14.51
CA ALA A 76 16.53 -4.15 -14.66
C ALA A 76 15.78 -3.81 -13.37
N LEU A 77 15.83 -4.68 -12.37
CA LEU A 77 15.40 -4.39 -11.01
C LEU A 77 16.66 -4.38 -10.14
N PRO A 78 16.75 -3.54 -9.10
CA PRO A 78 17.73 -3.74 -8.04
C PRO A 78 17.41 -5.01 -7.24
N TRP A 79 16.89 -6.08 -7.85
CA TRP A 79 16.67 -7.37 -7.20
C TRP A 79 17.99 -8.05 -6.84
N SER A 80 19.08 -7.72 -7.55
CA SER A 80 20.43 -8.14 -7.15
C SER A 80 20.99 -7.32 -5.97
N ALA A 81 20.46 -6.12 -5.72
CA ALA A 81 20.82 -5.26 -4.58
C ALA A 81 19.82 -5.38 -3.41
N MET A 82 18.57 -5.77 -3.67
CA MET A 82 17.62 -6.39 -2.74
C MET A 82 18.09 -7.83 -2.55
N ASP A 83 19.27 -7.93 -1.93
CA ASP A 83 20.06 -9.11 -1.69
C ASP A 83 19.23 -10.41 -1.70
N ASN A 84 19.61 -11.33 -2.59
CA ASN A 84 19.08 -12.69 -2.64
C ASN A 84 19.19 -13.43 -1.28
N ARG A 85 19.91 -12.85 -0.31
CA ARG A 85 19.89 -13.22 1.12
C ARG A 85 18.54 -13.06 1.83
N TYR A 86 17.63 -12.19 1.37
CA TYR A 86 16.39 -11.88 2.12
C TYR A 86 15.14 -12.61 1.63
N LEU A 87 15.12 -13.13 0.41
CA LEU A 87 13.97 -13.86 -0.14
C LEU A 87 14.21 -15.36 -0.31
N GLY A 88 15.39 -15.87 0.04
CA GLY A 88 15.70 -17.28 -0.13
C GLY A 88 16.90 -17.75 0.70
N ARG A 89 16.59 -18.41 1.82
CA ARG A 89 17.46 -19.40 2.48
C ARG A 89 18.77 -18.84 3.04
N ASP A 90 18.70 -17.87 3.95
CA ASP A 90 19.78 -17.71 4.92
C ASP A 90 19.67 -18.81 5.99
N SER A 91 20.19 -20.00 5.67
CA SER A 91 20.16 -21.21 6.51
C SER A 91 20.87 -21.08 7.87
N LYS A 92 21.34 -19.88 8.22
CA LYS A 92 21.97 -19.57 9.51
C LYS A 92 21.14 -18.66 10.41
N ASN A 93 20.01 -18.11 9.95
CA ASN A 93 19.11 -17.32 10.80
C ASN A 93 17.94 -18.19 11.28
N ARG A 94 18.25 -19.10 12.23
CA ARG A 94 17.27 -19.99 12.87
C ARG A 94 16.23 -19.22 13.71
N ASP A 95 16.41 -17.91 13.90
CA ASP A 95 15.50 -17.03 14.65
C ASP A 95 14.36 -16.45 13.79
N TRP A 96 14.30 -16.75 12.49
CA TRP A 96 13.22 -16.32 11.57
C TRP A 96 12.27 -17.45 11.15
N ALA A 97 12.31 -18.58 11.86
CA ALA A 97 11.43 -19.71 11.61
C ALA A 97 9.99 -19.35 12.03
N GLY A 98 9.21 -18.78 11.10
CA GLY A 98 7.80 -18.44 11.31
C GLY A 98 7.35 -17.14 10.64
N ASP A 99 8.28 -16.23 10.33
CA ASP A 99 7.96 -14.96 9.69
C ASP A 99 7.76 -15.15 8.17
N THR A 100 6.71 -14.50 7.66
CA THR A 100 6.42 -14.40 6.23
C THR A 100 6.67 -12.97 5.75
N PHE A 101 7.16 -12.86 4.53
CA PHE A 101 7.47 -11.60 3.89
C PHE A 101 6.55 -11.36 2.70
N TRP A 102 6.07 -10.13 2.56
CA TRP A 102 5.26 -9.70 1.43
C TRP A 102 5.78 -8.38 0.88
N TYR A 103 6.23 -8.39 -0.37
CA TYR A 103 6.72 -7.20 -1.05
C TYR A 103 5.63 -6.61 -1.92
N VAL A 104 5.38 -5.31 -1.76
CA VAL A 104 4.46 -4.53 -2.58
C VAL A 104 5.27 -3.50 -3.36
N PRO A 105 5.32 -3.60 -4.70
CA PRO A 105 6.07 -2.64 -5.50
C PRO A 105 5.39 -1.27 -5.46
N ALA A 106 6.18 -0.21 -5.61
CA ALA A 106 5.65 1.16 -5.69
C ALA A 106 4.79 1.40 -6.95
N SER A 107 4.71 0.45 -7.89
CA SER A 107 3.76 0.52 -9.00
C SER A 107 2.30 0.44 -8.58
N GLU A 108 2.03 -0.07 -7.37
CA GLU A 108 0.69 -0.07 -6.75
C GLU A 108 0.35 1.28 -6.10
N MET A 109 1.32 2.20 -6.03
CA MET A 109 1.15 3.50 -5.37
C MET A 109 0.15 4.38 -6.12
N VAL A 110 -0.73 5.03 -5.37
CA VAL A 110 -1.69 6.02 -5.88
C VAL A 110 -1.66 7.27 -5.03
N PHE A 111 -2.23 8.36 -5.53
CA PHE A 111 -2.40 9.58 -4.75
C PHE A 111 -3.46 9.40 -3.67
N ASN A 112 -3.23 10.00 -2.50
CA ASN A 112 -4.31 10.26 -1.56
C ASN A 112 -5.10 11.50 -2.05
N TRP A 113 -6.42 11.48 -1.89
CA TRP A 113 -7.35 12.46 -2.48
C TRP A 113 -6.85 13.90 -2.39
N GLY A 114 -6.84 14.59 -3.53
CA GLY A 114 -6.42 15.99 -3.67
C GLY A 114 -4.93 16.17 -3.97
N SER A 115 -4.10 15.15 -3.73
CA SER A 115 -2.68 15.19 -4.11
C SER A 115 -2.46 15.05 -5.61
N GLU A 116 -3.42 14.47 -6.35
CA GLU A 116 -3.31 14.33 -7.81
C GLU A 116 -3.25 15.66 -8.57
N ALA A 117 -3.77 16.75 -7.99
CA ALA A 117 -3.68 18.08 -8.58
C ALA A 117 -2.32 18.75 -8.35
N LEU A 118 -1.52 18.22 -7.42
CA LEU A 118 -0.27 18.84 -6.95
C LEU A 118 0.98 18.17 -7.54
N ALA A 119 0.84 16.96 -8.06
CA ALA A 119 1.97 16.12 -8.43
C ALA A 119 1.63 15.15 -9.54
N THR A 120 2.65 14.50 -10.08
CA THR A 120 2.52 13.42 -11.07
C THR A 120 3.35 12.21 -10.61
N ILE A 121 2.80 11.01 -10.81
CA ILE A 121 3.50 9.73 -10.61
C ILE A 121 4.08 9.28 -11.95
N TYR A 122 5.40 9.05 -11.99
CA TYR A 122 6.12 8.57 -13.17
C TYR A 122 6.62 7.15 -12.93
N TYR A 123 6.26 6.28 -13.85
CA TYR A 123 6.71 4.89 -13.86
C TYR A 123 7.92 4.77 -14.76
N THR A 124 9.04 4.31 -14.20
CA THR A 124 10.23 3.96 -14.97
C THR A 124 10.24 2.46 -15.23
N HIS A 125 10.72 2.04 -16.40
CA HIS A 125 10.89 0.61 -16.71
C HIS A 125 11.89 -0.10 -15.77
N THR A 126 12.77 0.67 -15.12
CA THR A 126 13.76 0.19 -14.16
C THR A 126 13.91 1.20 -13.01
N GLY A 127 13.82 0.74 -11.76
CA GLY A 127 14.07 1.59 -10.59
C GLY A 127 12.80 2.05 -9.84
N PRO A 128 12.84 3.22 -9.17
CA PRO A 128 11.75 3.67 -8.33
C PRO A 128 10.60 4.24 -9.17
N VAL A 129 9.40 4.20 -8.61
CA VAL A 129 8.30 5.05 -9.06
C VAL A 129 8.53 6.44 -8.48
N TRP A 130 8.60 7.44 -9.35
CA TRP A 130 8.87 8.82 -8.96
C TRP A 130 7.58 9.60 -8.74
N VAL A 131 7.56 10.39 -7.68
CA VAL A 131 6.54 11.39 -7.46
C VAL A 131 7.20 12.75 -7.65
N ARG A 132 6.78 13.49 -8.67
CA ARG A 132 7.22 14.86 -8.93
C ARG A 132 6.13 15.82 -8.52
N ARG A 133 6.47 16.86 -7.76
CA ARG A 133 5.53 17.96 -7.53
C ARG A 133 5.48 18.88 -8.74
N THR A 134 4.28 19.33 -9.13
CA THR A 134 4.08 20.15 -10.35
C THR A 134 4.74 21.53 -10.25
N SER A 135 4.91 22.07 -9.06
CA SER A 135 5.65 23.32 -8.81
C SER A 135 6.05 23.44 -7.34
N GLY A 136 7.05 24.24 -6.99
CA GLY A 136 7.30 24.79 -5.64
C GLY A 136 7.42 23.83 -4.46
N THR A 137 7.25 24.36 -3.25
CA THR A 137 7.30 23.60 -1.98
C THR A 137 5.93 23.17 -1.49
N GLY A 138 5.85 22.02 -0.82
CA GLY A 138 4.59 21.54 -0.25
C GLY A 138 4.63 20.07 0.14
N VAL A 139 3.47 19.54 0.51
CA VAL A 139 3.28 18.12 0.84
C VAL A 139 2.45 17.49 -0.28
N VAL A 140 2.82 16.26 -0.64
CA VAL A 140 2.05 15.38 -1.51
C VAL A 140 1.88 14.08 -0.75
N THR A 141 0.66 13.60 -0.60
CA THR A 141 0.39 12.35 0.11
C THR A 141 0.14 11.25 -0.90
N VAL A 142 0.87 10.14 -0.76
CA VAL A 142 0.69 8.94 -1.56
C VAL A 142 0.35 7.75 -0.67
N VAL A 143 -0.35 6.77 -1.25
CA VAL A 143 -0.75 5.55 -0.56
C VAL A 143 -0.31 4.34 -1.36
N ILE A 144 0.16 3.32 -0.66
CA ILE A 144 0.52 2.01 -1.20
C ILE A 144 -0.43 0.99 -0.57
N PRO A 145 -1.51 0.60 -1.27
CA PRO A 145 -2.44 -0.40 -0.79
C PRO A 145 -1.75 -1.77 -0.77
N MET A 146 -2.01 -2.56 0.27
CA MET A 146 -1.46 -3.89 0.44
C MET A 146 -2.58 -4.87 0.80
N GLN A 147 -2.85 -5.80 -0.10
CA GLN A 147 -3.77 -6.90 0.15
C GLN A 147 -2.97 -8.14 0.58
N LEU A 148 -3.28 -8.67 1.77
CA LEU A 148 -2.59 -9.84 2.32
C LEU A 148 -3.30 -11.13 1.92
N PRO A 149 -2.65 -12.07 1.21
CA PRO A 149 -3.29 -13.29 0.75
C PRO A 149 -3.83 -14.19 1.88
N GLY A 150 -3.15 -14.23 3.04
CA GLY A 150 -3.45 -15.16 4.14
C GLY A 150 -4.64 -14.78 5.02
N LEU A 151 -5.15 -13.54 4.94
CA LEU A 151 -6.28 -13.11 5.76
C LEU A 151 -7.61 -13.74 5.34
N GLN A 152 -7.73 -14.17 4.08
CA GLN A 152 -8.97 -14.73 3.55
C GLN A 152 -9.25 -16.17 4.04
N SER A 153 -8.26 -16.87 4.60
CA SER A 153 -8.43 -18.20 5.18
C SER A 153 -8.88 -18.18 6.66
N GLY A 154 -9.12 -17.01 7.24
CA GLY A 154 -9.56 -16.88 8.64
C GLY A 154 -8.44 -17.00 9.67
N GLU A 155 -7.19 -17.08 9.22
CA GLU A 155 -6.02 -17.10 10.10
C GLU A 155 -5.73 -15.70 10.65
N TRP A 156 -5.25 -15.66 11.89
CA TRP A 156 -4.81 -14.42 12.52
C TRP A 156 -3.39 -14.13 12.10
N ILE A 157 -3.17 -12.92 11.60
CA ILE A 157 -1.85 -12.46 11.16
C ILE A 157 -1.40 -11.34 12.06
N ARG A 158 -0.17 -11.42 12.57
CA ARG A 158 0.45 -10.35 13.33
C ARG A 158 1.50 -9.63 12.50
N ILE A 159 1.32 -8.33 12.31
CA ILE A 159 2.35 -7.49 11.67
C ILE A 159 3.50 -7.29 12.65
N VAL A 160 4.71 -7.58 12.18
CA VAL A 160 5.94 -7.40 12.96
C VAL A 160 6.54 -6.03 12.66
N ASP A 161 6.81 -5.77 11.38
CA ASP A 161 7.31 -4.50 10.88
C ASP A 161 7.08 -4.36 9.37
N PHE A 162 7.40 -3.19 8.86
CA PHE A 162 7.54 -2.95 7.43
C PHE A 162 8.76 -2.10 7.15
N ARG A 163 9.29 -2.26 5.95
CA ARG A 163 10.42 -1.51 5.42
C ARG A 163 10.01 -0.75 4.17
N VAL A 164 10.32 0.53 4.14
CA VAL A 164 10.12 1.38 2.96
C VAL A 164 11.46 1.58 2.27
N TYR A 165 11.50 1.34 0.96
CA TYR A 165 12.69 1.57 0.13
C TYR A 165 12.49 2.82 -0.71
N TYR A 166 13.44 3.76 -0.63
CA TYR A 166 13.27 5.09 -1.23
C TYR A 166 14.61 5.68 -1.70
N ARG A 167 14.50 6.75 -2.47
CA ARG A 167 15.58 7.71 -2.73
C ARG A 167 15.00 9.05 -3.13
N LEU A 168 15.78 10.11 -3.00
CA LEU A 168 15.41 11.47 -3.39
C LEU A 168 16.34 11.94 -4.50
N ASP A 169 15.85 12.80 -5.40
CA ASP A 169 16.72 13.50 -6.34
C ASP A 169 17.39 14.73 -5.70
N ASN A 170 16.75 15.31 -4.68
CA ASN A 170 17.15 16.55 -4.04
C ASN A 170 17.09 16.40 -2.52
N ALA A 171 18.15 16.86 -1.84
CA ALA A 171 18.23 16.83 -0.39
C ALA A 171 17.20 17.76 0.29
N ALA A 172 16.70 18.80 -0.35
CA ALA A 172 15.69 19.67 0.26
C ALA A 172 14.32 18.97 0.44
N SER A 173 14.10 17.84 -0.23
CA SER A 173 12.89 17.02 -0.13
C SER A 173 13.11 15.87 0.87
N TYR A 174 12.03 15.29 1.40
CA TYR A 174 12.10 14.13 2.31
C TYR A 174 10.74 13.45 2.46
N ILE A 175 10.73 12.23 2.97
CA ILE A 175 9.51 11.61 3.50
C ILE A 175 9.33 12.17 4.92
N ASP A 176 8.24 12.89 5.15
CA ASP A 176 7.94 13.62 6.40
C ASP A 176 7.27 12.69 7.41
N VAL A 177 6.16 12.07 6.98
CA VAL A 177 5.39 11.17 7.83
C VAL A 177 5.10 9.87 7.10
N THR A 178 5.21 8.77 7.83
CA THR A 178 4.82 7.43 7.37
C THR A 178 3.75 6.87 8.29
N TRP A 179 2.61 6.49 7.73
CA TRP A 179 1.59 5.74 8.44
C TRP A 179 1.48 4.32 7.90
N MET A 180 1.14 3.40 8.81
CA MET A 180 0.50 2.15 8.43
C MET A 180 -0.92 2.16 8.97
N LEU A 181 -1.89 2.00 8.09
CA LEU A 181 -3.30 1.92 8.41
C LEU A 181 -3.81 0.51 8.14
N LYS A 182 -4.69 0.00 9.01
CA LYS A 182 -5.56 -1.14 8.68
C LYS A 182 -6.96 -0.63 8.39
N MET A 183 -7.54 -1.08 7.29
CA MET A 183 -8.90 -0.75 6.90
C MET A 183 -9.87 -1.77 7.49
N ASP A 184 -10.98 -1.28 8.01
CA ASP A 184 -12.12 -2.10 8.39
C ASP A 184 -13.09 -2.18 7.21
N ALA A 185 -13.16 -3.36 6.58
CA ALA A 185 -14.02 -3.57 5.43
C ALA A 185 -15.52 -3.47 5.77
N THR A 186 -15.90 -3.55 7.05
CA THR A 186 -17.30 -3.50 7.49
C THR A 186 -17.80 -2.09 7.72
N THR A 187 -16.96 -1.22 8.30
CA THR A 187 -17.32 0.17 8.61
C THR A 187 -16.81 1.17 7.57
N GLY A 188 -15.88 0.76 6.70
CA GLY A 188 -15.12 1.65 5.82
C GLY A 188 -14.14 2.56 6.58
N GLY A 189 -14.03 2.40 7.90
CA GLY A 189 -13.10 3.13 8.74
C GLY A 189 -11.67 2.60 8.65
N HIS A 190 -10.76 3.29 9.32
CA HIS A 190 -9.37 2.85 9.44
C HIS A 190 -8.87 2.97 10.88
N ILE A 191 -7.89 2.13 11.21
CA ILE A 191 -7.15 2.18 12.48
C ILE A 191 -5.68 2.41 12.13
N THR A 192 -5.07 3.41 12.78
CA THR A 192 -3.63 3.66 12.65
C THR A 192 -2.85 2.64 13.46
N LEU A 193 -1.98 1.88 12.79
CA LEU A 193 -1.08 0.90 13.40
C LEU A 193 0.29 1.49 13.69
N VAL A 194 0.79 2.30 12.76
CA VAL A 194 2.06 3.00 12.85
C VAL A 194 1.86 4.45 12.39
N ASN A 195 2.49 5.38 13.09
CA ASN A 195 2.61 6.79 12.72
C ASN A 195 4.02 7.25 13.12
N ASP A 196 4.90 7.42 12.14
CA ASP A 196 6.29 7.88 12.32
C ASP A 196 6.47 9.21 11.60
N GLY A 197 6.71 10.29 12.35
CA GLY A 197 7.02 11.62 11.83
C GLY A 197 8.51 11.91 11.73
N THR A 198 9.35 10.88 11.60
CA THR A 198 10.80 11.04 11.48
C THR A 198 11.16 11.29 10.02
N ASN A 199 11.70 12.47 9.71
CA ASN A 199 12.12 12.82 8.36
C ASN A 199 13.14 11.82 7.79
N ARG A 200 12.87 11.29 6.60
CA ARG A 200 13.75 10.36 5.87
C ARG A 200 14.30 11.03 4.63
N GLN A 201 15.61 11.24 4.62
CA GLN A 201 16.31 12.05 3.64
C GLN A 201 17.56 11.33 3.14
N SER A 202 17.50 10.77 1.93
CA SER A 202 18.64 10.13 1.27
C SER A 202 18.60 10.36 -0.24
N THR A 203 19.67 10.91 -0.80
CA THR A 203 19.82 11.06 -2.26
C THR A 203 20.36 9.81 -2.96
N THR A 204 20.66 8.76 -2.19
CA THR A 204 21.01 7.42 -2.67
C THR A 204 19.92 6.41 -2.29
N PHE A 205 19.96 5.22 -2.89
CA PHE A 205 19.07 4.11 -2.49
C PHE A 205 19.23 3.83 -0.99
N ASP A 206 18.13 3.91 -0.25
CA ASP A 206 18.12 3.72 1.20
C ASP A 206 16.80 3.08 1.64
N SER A 207 16.74 2.63 2.89
CA SER A 207 15.54 2.06 3.49
C SER A 207 15.47 2.30 5.00
N TYR A 208 14.25 2.36 5.53
CA TYR A 208 14.01 2.42 6.96
C TYR A 208 12.94 1.41 7.36
N VAL A 209 13.03 0.90 8.60
CA VAL A 209 12.12 -0.11 9.16
C VAL A 209 11.31 0.50 10.28
N LEU A 210 10.01 0.24 10.29
CA LEU A 210 9.09 0.66 11.33
C LEU A 210 8.37 -0.56 11.90
N GLY A 211 8.56 -0.78 13.20
CA GLY A 211 7.91 -1.86 13.94
C GLY A 211 6.44 -1.57 14.22
N CYS A 212 5.63 -2.61 14.21
CA CYS A 212 4.24 -2.54 14.62
C CYS A 212 4.14 -2.94 16.11
N ALA A 213 4.27 -1.96 17.00
CA ALA A 213 4.18 -2.16 18.45
C ALA A 213 2.77 -1.93 19.01
N ALA A 214 1.83 -1.43 18.21
CA ALA A 214 0.47 -1.16 18.66
C ALA A 214 -0.27 -2.46 19.03
N ALA A 215 -1.14 -2.39 20.05
CA ALA A 215 -2.03 -3.50 20.41
C ALA A 215 -2.93 -3.97 19.25
N GLY A 216 -3.08 -3.14 18.20
CA GLY A 216 -3.85 -3.43 17.00
C GLY A 216 -3.09 -4.12 15.86
N CYS A 217 -1.84 -4.55 16.04
CA CYS A 217 -1.03 -5.14 14.97
C CYS A 217 -1.44 -6.56 14.56
N SER A 218 -2.43 -7.16 15.24
CA SER A 218 -3.11 -8.36 14.76
C SER A 218 -4.23 -7.99 13.79
N LEU A 219 -4.29 -8.74 12.69
CA LEU A 219 -5.26 -8.64 11.62
C LEU A 219 -6.07 -9.92 11.58
N SER A 220 -7.37 -9.80 11.40
CA SER A 220 -8.28 -10.91 11.19
C SER A 220 -9.32 -10.54 10.13
N TRP A 221 -9.93 -11.52 9.48
CA TRP A 221 -11.04 -11.21 8.58
C TRP A 221 -12.33 -10.98 9.40
N PRO A 222 -13.16 -9.96 9.08
CA PRO A 222 -13.04 -8.99 7.99
C PRO A 222 -12.25 -7.72 8.33
N THR A 223 -11.84 -7.54 9.58
CA THR A 223 -11.20 -6.31 10.09
C THR A 223 -9.67 -6.33 9.95
N GLY A 224 -9.15 -5.61 8.95
CA GLY A 224 -7.71 -5.60 8.64
C GLY A 224 -7.33 -6.42 7.41
N ALA A 225 -8.33 -6.78 6.59
CA ALA A 225 -8.14 -7.39 5.28
C ALA A 225 -7.24 -6.58 4.33
N PHE A 226 -7.26 -5.26 4.48
CA PHE A 226 -6.45 -4.33 3.69
C PHE A 226 -5.57 -3.52 4.62
N LEU A 227 -4.28 -3.56 4.32
CA LEU A 227 -3.31 -2.63 4.89
C LEU A 227 -3.04 -1.53 3.88
N THR A 228 -2.63 -0.37 4.37
CA THR A 228 -2.20 0.74 3.52
C THR A 228 -1.03 1.43 4.18
N VAL A 229 0.06 1.60 3.44
CA VAL A 229 1.13 2.52 3.84
C VAL A 229 0.83 3.88 3.23
N VAL A 230 0.78 4.91 4.06
CA VAL A 230 0.61 6.30 3.63
C VAL A 230 1.92 7.03 3.84
N LEU A 231 2.38 7.77 2.83
CA LEU A 231 3.60 8.55 2.88
C LEU A 231 3.26 10.01 2.58
N ASP A 232 3.60 10.91 3.51
CA ASP A 232 3.64 12.34 3.25
C ASP A 232 5.02 12.71 2.72
N LEU A 233 5.02 13.15 1.46
CA LEU A 233 6.21 13.51 0.72
C LEU A 233 6.36 15.03 0.77
N LYS A 234 7.38 15.51 1.47
CA LYS A 234 7.69 16.94 1.58
C LYS A 234 8.66 17.35 0.49
N TYR A 235 8.25 18.33 -0.30
CA TYR A 235 9.07 18.99 -1.30
C TYR A 235 9.54 20.33 -0.72
N GLY A 236 10.85 20.46 -0.51
CA GLY A 236 11.49 21.70 -0.08
C GLY A 236 12.37 22.29 -1.17
N GLY A 237 12.88 23.50 -0.93
CA GLY A 237 13.76 24.22 -1.85
C GLY A 237 13.03 25.12 -2.85
N SER A 238 13.79 26.01 -3.51
CA SER A 238 13.31 26.87 -4.59
C SER A 238 13.92 26.40 -5.92
N GLY A 239 13.16 26.43 -7.00
CA GLY A 239 13.67 26.11 -8.34
C GLY A 239 12.88 25.02 -9.04
N ASP A 240 13.59 24.18 -9.77
CA ASP A 240 13.04 23.11 -10.62
C ASP A 240 12.24 22.08 -9.82
N PRO A 241 11.30 21.35 -10.46
CA PRO A 241 10.60 20.23 -9.83
C PRO A 241 11.58 19.19 -9.27
N HIS A 242 11.33 18.78 -8.02
CA HIS A 242 12.06 17.68 -7.38
C HIS A 242 11.21 16.40 -7.41
N ASP A 243 11.89 15.27 -7.31
CA ASP A 243 11.37 13.92 -7.36
C ASP A 243 11.68 13.13 -6.08
N ILE A 244 10.64 12.51 -5.53
CA ILE A 244 10.78 11.53 -4.47
C ILE A 244 10.49 10.15 -5.08
N GLY A 245 11.49 9.28 -5.06
CA GLY A 245 11.44 7.95 -5.65
C GLY A 245 11.13 6.90 -4.59
N ILE A 246 10.07 6.13 -4.79
CA ILE A 246 9.70 5.00 -3.95
C ILE A 246 9.91 3.71 -4.74
N TYR A 247 10.61 2.74 -4.17
CA TYR A 247 10.82 1.44 -4.82
C TYR A 247 9.71 0.45 -4.45
N GLY A 248 9.28 0.48 -3.19
CA GLY A 248 8.21 -0.36 -2.67
C GLY A 248 8.32 -0.54 -1.17
N VAL A 249 7.47 -1.42 -0.66
CA VAL A 249 7.36 -1.75 0.76
C VAL A 249 7.53 -3.25 0.95
N LEU A 250 8.38 -3.64 1.89
CA LEU A 250 8.49 -5.03 2.36
C LEU A 250 7.81 -5.14 3.71
N LEU A 251 6.75 -5.91 3.80
CA LEU A 251 6.05 -6.23 5.04
C LEU A 251 6.59 -7.54 5.62
N ARG A 252 6.79 -7.56 6.94
CA ARG A 252 7.07 -8.77 7.72
C ARG A 252 5.92 -9.05 8.68
N TYR A 253 5.41 -10.28 8.65
CA TYR A 253 4.30 -10.72 9.50
C TYR A 253 4.47 -12.17 9.95
N SER A 254 3.83 -12.54 11.04
CA SER A 254 3.77 -13.92 11.54
C SER A 254 2.32 -14.41 11.56
N TYR A 255 2.14 -15.73 11.53
CA TYR A 255 0.86 -16.35 11.85
C TYR A 255 0.82 -16.61 13.35
N ASP A 256 -0.29 -16.24 13.99
CA ASP A 256 -0.57 -16.55 15.40
C ASP A 256 -1.27 -17.90 15.55
#